data_AF-A0A5P2DTM3-F1
#
_entry.id   AF-A0A5P2DTM3-F1
#
_cell.length_a   1.000
_cell.length_b   1.000
_cell.length_c   1.000
_cell.angle_alpha   90.00
_cell.angle_beta   90.00
_cell.angle_gamma   90.00
#
_symmetry.space_group_name_H-M   'P 1'
#
loop_
_entity.id
_entity.type
_entity.pdbx_description
1 polymer ?
#
loop_
_entity_poly.entity_id
_entity_poly.type
_entity_poly.pdbx_seq_one_letter_code
_entity_poly.pdbx_strand_id
1 'polypeptide(L)'
;MGRTEKPVDWTDPVRATLAVLLRGARGRARLTYAQLALRTSSSAATLKRAASGKTVPTSTTVTEFLTACGASQEDLTMAKRLVEAAHGPSRSVPAGEVIEPAGVFTEGELNSALVSLHRNAGLPPYRQVQRKGGHEWLALSSIWAILRHQRLPASPGQMAAFLRGCDIAEEQQGSWLAAWNRAKRPQAMPGSLHLSGACGSHAVSRRYAAACLPRTTRRGTDMHRDGSAPFAVPVWWEAARWASDLVGVVDAADGIDTRSLARRAGLSLDSTTRLLEWLRQQQLVATVAGAHFPGPALEPLTRPGRPLLSNALARLRDEVGAAVYLSSYTDGEIRVRASAHSEAAPPAEEWVAFRASGHASAIGKSLLAQLDGAARMDHLSRHPAIRLTERTITDPLKLFENLDRGGPHGPQFSVLEYSPQAVCAAVPLGLPGEVCGIALSLPVQQYPRLLMAARRLPGLAPALLLASLIADRPEPAHAFRGRPELLAA
;
A
#
# COMPACT_ATOMS: atom_id res chain seq x y z
N MET A 1 -42.52 -15.32 13.36
CA MET A 1 -41.05 -15.08 13.31
C MET A 1 -40.76 -14.13 12.16
N GLY A 2 -40.05 -13.03 12.41
CA GLY A 2 -39.75 -12.03 11.39
C GLY A 2 -38.71 -12.53 10.37
N ARG A 3 -38.88 -12.15 9.10
CA ARG A 3 -37.93 -12.43 8.02
C ARG A 3 -36.50 -12.10 8.44
N THR A 4 -35.59 -13.06 8.32
CA THR A 4 -34.17 -12.93 8.67
C THR A 4 -33.54 -11.74 7.94
N GLU A 5 -32.76 -10.96 8.69
CA GLU A 5 -32.08 -9.79 8.16
C GLU A 5 -30.97 -10.23 7.19
N LYS A 6 -30.88 -9.60 6.02
CA LYS A 6 -29.82 -9.89 5.05
C LYS A 6 -28.44 -9.59 5.66
N PRO A 7 -27.37 -10.31 5.25
CA PRO A 7 -26.00 -10.00 5.67
C PRO A 7 -25.63 -8.52 5.45
N VAL A 8 -24.79 -7.98 6.33
CA VAL A 8 -24.20 -6.64 6.15
C VAL A 8 -23.34 -6.64 4.89
N ASP A 9 -23.45 -5.59 4.08
CA ASP A 9 -22.57 -5.37 2.93
C ASP A 9 -21.19 -4.87 3.42
N TRP A 10 -20.14 -5.61 3.06
CA TRP A 10 -18.76 -5.35 3.45
C TRP A 10 -17.91 -4.72 2.34
N THR A 11 -18.53 -4.23 1.26
CA THR A 11 -17.83 -3.57 0.15
C THR A 11 -17.00 -2.37 0.63
N ASP A 12 -17.50 -1.62 1.61
CA ASP A 12 -16.80 -0.54 2.30
C ASP A 12 -16.70 -0.90 3.80
N PRO A 13 -15.49 -1.12 4.34
CA PRO A 13 -15.30 -1.52 5.73
C PRO A 13 -15.88 -0.52 6.73
N VAL A 14 -15.80 0.78 6.47
CA VAL A 14 -16.27 1.83 7.39
C VAL A 14 -17.80 1.79 7.47
N ARG A 15 -18.47 1.64 6.33
CA ARG A 15 -19.94 1.51 6.27
C ARG A 15 -20.43 0.23 6.93
N ALA A 16 -19.70 -0.86 6.73
CA ALA A 16 -20.03 -2.15 7.33
C ALA A 16 -19.89 -2.10 8.85
N THR A 17 -18.84 -1.48 9.38
CA THR A 17 -18.66 -1.26 10.82
C THR A 17 -19.78 -0.41 11.39
N LEU A 18 -20.18 0.68 10.72
CA LEU A 18 -21.32 1.50 11.14
C LEU A 18 -22.62 0.68 11.16
N ALA A 19 -22.87 -0.14 10.14
CA ALA A 19 -24.05 -1.00 10.08
C ALA A 19 -24.06 -2.06 11.20
N VAL A 20 -22.91 -2.65 11.54
CA VAL A 20 -22.77 -3.58 12.66
C VAL A 20 -23.04 -2.89 13.99
N LEU A 21 -22.52 -1.68 14.20
CA LEU A 21 -22.78 -0.88 15.40
C LEU A 21 -24.29 -0.61 15.59
N LEU A 22 -24.96 -0.17 14.53
CA LEU A 22 -26.41 0.06 14.53
C LEU A 22 -27.21 -1.22 14.82
N ARG A 23 -26.87 -2.34 14.17
CA ARG A 23 -27.53 -3.63 14.43
C ARG A 23 -27.28 -4.13 15.86
N GLY A 24 -26.07 -3.94 16.38
CA GLY A 24 -25.70 -4.31 17.74
C GLY A 24 -26.50 -3.53 18.78
N ALA A 25 -26.59 -2.20 18.63
CA ALA A 25 -27.41 -1.35 19.50
C ALA A 25 -28.89 -1.75 19.47
N ARG A 26 -29.45 -1.98 18.28
CA ARG A 26 -30.83 -2.48 18.11
C ARG A 26 -31.06 -3.84 18.77
N GLY A 27 -30.09 -4.75 18.62
CA GLY A 27 -30.12 -6.09 19.20
C GLY A 27 -30.13 -6.07 20.73
N ARG A 28 -29.28 -5.23 21.34
CA ARG A 28 -29.25 -5.01 22.80
C ARG A 28 -30.57 -4.42 23.31
N ALA A 29 -31.14 -3.47 22.59
CA ALA A 29 -32.44 -2.88 22.90
C ALA A 29 -33.64 -3.81 22.63
N ARG A 30 -33.41 -4.97 21.99
CA ARG A 30 -34.44 -5.94 21.57
C ARG A 30 -35.57 -5.32 20.73
N LEU A 31 -35.25 -4.30 19.92
CA LEU A 31 -36.23 -3.60 19.08
C LEU A 31 -36.27 -4.17 17.66
N THR A 32 -37.47 -4.27 17.10
CA THR A 32 -37.65 -4.46 15.66
C THR A 32 -37.48 -3.12 14.92
N TYR A 33 -37.21 -3.15 13.61
CA TYR A 33 -37.18 -1.91 12.81
C TYR A 33 -38.52 -1.16 12.81
N ALA A 34 -39.64 -1.87 12.96
CA ALA A 34 -40.97 -1.25 13.08
C ALA A 34 -41.11 -0.50 14.41
N GLN A 35 -40.73 -1.12 15.52
CA GLN A 35 -40.74 -0.47 16.85
C GLN A 35 -39.73 0.68 16.93
N LEU A 36 -38.56 0.55 16.29
CA LEU A 36 -37.57 1.61 16.24
C LEU A 36 -38.08 2.81 15.41
N ALA A 37 -38.80 2.56 14.32
CA ALA A 37 -39.41 3.61 13.51
C ALA A 37 -40.42 4.45 14.32
N LEU A 38 -41.17 3.84 15.26
CA LEU A 38 -42.08 4.55 16.15
C LEU A 38 -41.37 5.49 17.15
N ARG A 39 -40.05 5.33 17.32
CA ARG A 39 -39.23 6.11 18.27
C ARG A 39 -38.27 7.09 17.58
N THR A 40 -38.33 7.18 16.25
CA THR A 40 -37.44 8.04 15.44
C THR A 40 -38.26 8.80 14.41
N SER A 41 -37.67 9.82 13.77
CA SER A 41 -38.32 10.49 12.63
C SER A 41 -38.24 9.68 11.33
N SER A 42 -37.58 8.51 11.35
CA SER A 42 -37.23 7.72 10.18
C SER A 42 -38.10 6.46 10.01
N SER A 43 -38.51 6.17 8.78
CA SER A 43 -39.26 4.94 8.46
C SER A 43 -38.44 3.65 8.73
N ALA A 44 -39.13 2.54 8.98
CA ALA A 44 -38.49 1.23 9.16
C ALA A 44 -37.63 0.81 7.96
N ALA A 45 -38.01 1.21 6.74
CA ALA A 45 -37.24 0.97 5.52
C ALA A 45 -35.94 1.79 5.47
N THR A 46 -35.97 3.05 5.93
CA THR A 46 -34.81 3.92 6.06
C THR A 46 -33.84 3.37 7.10
N LEU A 47 -34.33 2.98 8.28
CA LEU A 47 -33.52 2.39 9.35
C LEU A 47 -32.88 1.06 8.92
N LYS A 48 -33.63 0.22 8.19
CA LYS A 48 -33.09 -1.03 7.63
C LYS A 48 -32.02 -0.79 6.56
N ARG A 49 -32.16 0.27 5.75
CA ARG A 49 -31.11 0.69 4.79
C ARG A 49 -29.87 1.21 5.51
N ALA A 50 -30.04 2.04 6.54
CA ALA A 50 -28.94 2.55 7.35
C ALA A 50 -28.11 1.42 7.97
N ALA A 51 -28.78 0.37 8.46
CA ALA A 51 -28.14 -0.82 9.03
C ALA A 51 -27.72 -1.88 7.99
N SER A 52 -27.68 -1.56 6.69
CA SER A 52 -27.35 -2.54 5.64
C SER A 52 -25.87 -2.59 5.23
N GLY A 53 -25.12 -1.51 5.46
CA GLY A 53 -23.75 -1.33 4.94
C GLY A 53 -23.67 -0.86 3.49
N LYS A 54 -24.79 -0.81 2.75
CA LYS A 54 -24.82 -0.44 1.32
C LYS A 54 -24.68 1.06 1.06
N THR A 55 -25.16 1.88 1.98
CA THR A 55 -25.26 3.35 1.84
C THR A 55 -24.78 4.01 3.10
N VAL A 56 -24.23 5.22 2.99
CA VAL A 56 -23.87 6.03 4.16
C VAL A 56 -25.14 6.73 4.68
N PRO A 57 -25.63 6.41 5.89
CA PRO A 57 -26.75 7.13 6.50
C PRO A 57 -26.33 8.54 6.95
N THR A 58 -27.29 9.46 7.05
CA THR A 58 -27.04 10.83 7.54
C THR A 58 -26.71 10.81 9.04
N SER A 59 -25.97 11.82 9.50
CA SER A 59 -25.62 11.97 10.92
C SER A 59 -26.86 12.02 11.82
N THR A 60 -27.93 12.68 11.37
CA THR A 60 -29.22 12.75 12.06
C THR A 60 -29.85 11.36 12.22
N THR A 61 -29.96 10.57 11.15
CA THR A 61 -30.54 9.23 11.21
C THR A 61 -29.73 8.29 12.11
N VAL A 62 -28.40 8.38 12.10
CA VAL A 62 -27.53 7.56 12.97
C VAL A 62 -27.71 7.93 14.44
N THR A 63 -27.72 9.24 14.74
CA THR A 63 -27.89 9.74 16.11
C THR A 63 -29.25 9.33 16.67
N GLU A 64 -30.34 9.59 15.92
CA GLU A 64 -31.69 9.18 16.34
C GLU A 64 -31.82 7.67 16.54
N PHE A 65 -31.25 6.87 15.64
CA PHE A 65 -31.26 5.41 15.74
C PHE A 65 -30.63 4.96 17.06
N LEU A 66 -29.43 5.46 17.36
CA LEU A 66 -28.67 5.06 18.55
C LEU A 66 -29.31 5.56 19.83
N THR A 67 -29.79 6.80 19.85
CA THR A 67 -30.51 7.37 21.01
C THR A 67 -31.81 6.61 21.28
N ALA A 68 -32.60 6.27 20.26
CA ALA A 68 -33.82 5.49 20.42
C ALA A 68 -33.58 4.04 20.89
N CYS A 69 -32.36 3.53 20.68
CA CYS A 69 -31.90 2.23 21.20
C CYS A 69 -31.27 2.33 22.60
N GLY A 70 -31.13 3.52 23.19
CA GLY A 70 -30.43 3.72 24.47
C GLY A 70 -28.93 3.42 24.41
N ALA A 71 -28.29 3.69 23.27
CA ALA A 71 -26.85 3.46 23.09
C ALA A 71 -26.01 4.38 24.00
N SER A 72 -24.80 3.93 24.34
CA SER A 72 -23.89 4.70 25.21
C SER A 72 -23.33 5.95 24.51
N GLN A 73 -22.75 6.89 25.28
CA GLN A 73 -22.04 8.03 24.71
C GLN A 73 -20.81 7.60 23.88
N GLU A 74 -20.20 6.47 24.22
CA GLU A 74 -19.11 5.88 23.44
C GLU A 74 -19.61 5.39 22.07
N ASP A 75 -20.76 4.72 22.02
CA ASP A 75 -21.40 4.28 20.76
C ASP A 75 -21.71 5.48 19.86
N LEU A 76 -22.26 6.57 20.43
CA LEU A 76 -22.55 7.81 19.70
C LEU A 76 -21.28 8.48 19.15
N THR A 77 -20.22 8.53 19.96
CA THR A 77 -18.92 9.10 19.55
C THR A 77 -18.28 8.28 18.45
N MET A 78 -18.30 6.95 18.57
CA MET A 78 -17.82 6.02 17.56
C MET A 78 -18.61 6.17 16.26
N ALA A 79 -19.93 6.27 16.34
CA ALA A 79 -20.79 6.42 15.19
C ALA A 79 -20.53 7.73 14.43
N LYS A 80 -20.32 8.85 15.14
CA LYS A 80 -19.94 10.13 14.51
C LYS A 80 -18.64 10.01 13.71
N ARG A 81 -17.59 9.42 14.29
CA ARG A 81 -16.31 9.18 13.59
C ARG A 81 -16.47 8.28 12.36
N LEU A 82 -17.30 7.24 12.46
CA LEU A 82 -17.58 6.34 11.34
C LEU A 82 -18.38 7.04 10.23
N VAL A 83 -19.33 7.91 10.58
CA VAL A 83 -20.06 8.74 9.62
C VAL A 83 -19.12 9.72 8.93
N GLU A 84 -18.26 10.42 9.67
CA GLU A 84 -17.24 11.32 9.11
C GLU A 84 -16.29 10.58 8.16
N ALA A 85 -15.74 9.44 8.60
CA ALA A 85 -14.86 8.60 7.78
C ALA A 85 -15.57 8.03 6.54
N ALA A 86 -16.86 7.70 6.62
CA ALA A 86 -17.64 7.18 5.50
C ALA A 86 -18.02 8.26 4.47
N HIS A 87 -18.07 9.53 4.88
CA HIS A 87 -18.27 10.66 3.97
C HIS A 87 -16.96 11.14 3.30
N GLY A 88 -15.79 10.69 3.79
CA GLY A 88 -14.48 11.19 3.35
C GLY A 88 -14.20 12.61 3.87
N PRO A 89 -12.98 13.16 3.68
CA PRO A 89 -12.70 14.54 4.04
C PRO A 89 -13.75 15.46 3.39
N SER A 90 -14.24 16.41 4.19
CA SER A 90 -15.29 17.37 3.83
C SER A 90 -15.15 17.84 2.37
N ARG A 91 -16.26 17.88 1.63
CA ARG A 91 -16.36 18.50 0.29
C ARG A 91 -16.08 20.01 0.39
N SER A 92 -14.83 20.37 0.61
CA SER A 92 -14.24 21.63 0.20
C SER A 92 -13.47 21.34 -1.09
N VAL A 93 -14.00 21.84 -2.21
CA VAL A 93 -13.36 21.85 -3.52
C VAL A 93 -11.98 22.49 -3.38
N PRO A 94 -10.85 21.79 -3.65
CA PRO A 94 -9.57 22.45 -3.85
C PRO A 94 -9.62 23.20 -5.18
N ALA A 95 -9.06 24.41 -5.24
CA ALA A 95 -8.84 25.12 -6.49
C ALA A 95 -8.14 24.19 -7.49
N GLY A 96 -8.75 23.99 -8.66
CA GLY A 96 -8.27 23.04 -9.67
C GLY A 96 -6.83 23.32 -10.08
N GLU A 97 -6.09 22.25 -10.39
CA GLU A 97 -4.76 22.34 -10.98
C GLU A 97 -4.87 23.12 -12.30
N VAL A 98 -4.15 24.24 -12.44
CA VAL A 98 -4.13 25.02 -13.69
C VAL A 98 -3.27 24.26 -14.70
N ILE A 99 -3.88 23.74 -15.76
CA ILE A 99 -3.19 22.97 -16.79
C ILE A 99 -3.17 23.78 -18.07
N GLU A 100 -1.96 24.12 -18.54
CA GLU A 100 -1.76 24.87 -19.79
C GLU A 100 -1.65 23.92 -20.99
N PRO A 101 -2.64 23.86 -21.89
CA PRO A 101 -2.64 22.89 -23.01
C PRO A 101 -1.50 23.14 -24.01
N ALA A 102 -0.94 24.35 -24.04
CA ALA A 102 0.20 24.70 -24.90
C ALA A 102 1.50 23.97 -24.50
N GLY A 103 1.65 23.60 -23.22
CA GLY A 103 2.84 22.93 -22.68
C GLY A 103 2.85 21.40 -22.86
N VAL A 104 1.80 20.82 -23.43
CA VAL A 104 1.68 19.36 -23.62
C VAL A 104 2.19 18.95 -25.00
N PHE A 105 3.23 18.13 -25.02
CA PHE A 105 3.91 17.65 -26.24
C PHE A 105 4.08 16.13 -26.28
N THR A 106 4.04 15.43 -25.14
CA THR A 106 4.22 13.98 -25.08
C THR A 106 2.93 13.23 -24.73
N GLU A 107 2.86 11.94 -25.06
CA GLU A 107 1.71 11.10 -24.71
C GLU A 107 1.52 10.96 -23.18
N GLY A 108 2.62 10.93 -22.43
CA GLY A 108 2.60 10.86 -20.97
C GLY A 108 2.07 12.14 -20.32
N GLU A 109 2.54 13.31 -20.78
CA GLU A 109 2.03 14.63 -20.33
C GLU A 109 0.54 14.78 -20.61
N LEU A 110 0.08 14.36 -21.79
CA LEU A 110 -1.33 14.43 -22.15
C LEU A 110 -2.19 13.53 -21.26
N ASN A 111 -1.70 12.35 -20.91
CA ASN A 111 -2.45 11.44 -20.04
C ASN A 111 -2.60 12.00 -18.62
N SER A 112 -1.51 12.53 -18.05
CA SER A 112 -1.53 13.23 -16.76
C SER A 112 -2.48 14.43 -16.76
N ALA A 113 -2.47 15.21 -17.84
CA ALA A 113 -3.39 16.34 -18.00
C ALA A 113 -4.86 15.90 -18.02
N LEU A 114 -5.21 14.80 -18.71
CA LEU A 114 -6.58 14.26 -18.75
C LEU A 114 -7.07 13.77 -17.37
N VAL A 115 -6.18 13.16 -16.58
CA VAL A 115 -6.48 12.75 -15.20
C VAL A 115 -6.72 13.97 -14.30
N SER A 116 -5.90 15.02 -14.44
CA SER A 116 -6.08 16.25 -13.69
C SER A 116 -7.34 17.02 -14.10
N LEU A 117 -7.74 16.99 -15.38
CA LEU A 117 -9.04 17.52 -15.82
C LEU A 117 -10.23 16.76 -15.21
N HIS A 118 -10.15 15.42 -15.12
CA HIS A 118 -11.17 14.62 -14.45
C HIS A 118 -11.26 14.92 -12.95
N ARG A 119 -10.12 15.18 -12.32
CA ARG A 119 -10.03 15.63 -10.92
C ARG A 119 -10.63 17.03 -10.72
N ASN A 120 -10.29 17.98 -11.58
CA ASN A 120 -10.80 19.36 -11.55
C ASN A 120 -12.33 19.41 -11.76
N ALA A 121 -12.87 18.49 -12.56
CA ALA A 121 -14.31 18.31 -12.74
C ALA A 121 -15.03 17.68 -11.53
N GLY A 122 -14.31 17.40 -10.43
CA GLY A 122 -14.88 16.80 -9.22
C GLY A 122 -15.04 15.28 -9.28
N LEU A 123 -14.20 14.60 -10.07
CA LEU A 123 -14.18 13.15 -10.25
C LEU A 123 -15.55 12.57 -10.65
N PRO A 124 -16.18 13.07 -11.75
CA PRO A 124 -17.49 12.59 -12.18
C PRO A 124 -17.46 11.07 -12.46
N PRO A 125 -18.50 10.31 -12.09
CA PRO A 125 -18.60 8.88 -12.41
C PRO A 125 -18.48 8.61 -13.91
N TYR A 126 -17.90 7.48 -14.32
CA TYR A 126 -17.67 7.18 -15.75
C TYR A 126 -18.95 7.20 -16.59
N ARG A 127 -20.09 6.78 -16.02
CA ARG A 127 -21.39 6.87 -16.69
C ARG A 127 -21.86 8.30 -16.91
N GLN A 128 -21.48 9.22 -16.01
CA GLN A 128 -21.77 10.64 -16.17
C GLN A 128 -20.88 11.25 -17.25
N VAL A 129 -19.59 10.92 -17.27
CA VAL A 129 -18.64 11.32 -18.32
C VAL A 129 -19.13 10.83 -19.69
N GLN A 130 -19.53 9.55 -19.80
CA GLN A 130 -20.09 8.98 -21.02
C GLN A 130 -21.37 9.69 -21.48
N ARG A 131 -22.31 9.94 -20.56
CA ARG A 131 -23.59 10.60 -20.89
C ARG A 131 -23.39 12.05 -21.37
N LYS A 132 -22.44 12.78 -20.77
CA LYS A 132 -22.11 14.16 -21.14
C LYS A 132 -21.29 14.27 -22.42
N GLY A 133 -20.67 13.18 -22.89
CA GLY A 133 -19.89 13.14 -24.13
C GLY A 133 -20.66 13.42 -25.43
N GLY A 134 -21.99 13.41 -25.40
CA GLY A 134 -22.85 13.77 -26.53
C GLY A 134 -22.98 12.67 -27.59
N HIS A 135 -23.10 13.06 -28.87
CA HIS A 135 -23.27 12.14 -30.01
C HIS A 135 -22.01 11.32 -30.35
N GLU A 136 -20.84 11.72 -29.86
CA GLU A 136 -19.60 10.97 -30.04
C GLU A 136 -19.44 9.93 -28.93
N TRP A 137 -19.48 8.65 -29.32
CA TRP A 137 -19.49 7.54 -28.36
C TRP A 137 -18.12 7.31 -27.72
N LEU A 138 -18.04 7.49 -26.40
CA LEU A 138 -16.90 7.11 -25.57
C LEU A 138 -17.31 5.96 -24.64
N ALA A 139 -16.80 4.76 -24.89
CA ALA A 139 -17.14 3.58 -24.10
C ALA A 139 -16.62 3.69 -22.66
N LEU A 140 -17.34 3.11 -21.70
CA LEU A 140 -16.91 3.09 -20.28
C LEU A 140 -15.51 2.48 -20.09
N SER A 141 -15.18 1.45 -20.86
CA SER A 141 -13.85 0.84 -20.88
C SER A 141 -12.77 1.79 -21.40
N SER A 142 -13.12 2.69 -22.33
CA SER A 142 -12.20 3.72 -22.85
C SER A 142 -11.97 4.84 -21.84
N ILE A 143 -13.03 5.30 -21.15
CA ILE A 143 -12.91 6.28 -20.05
C ILE A 143 -12.00 5.74 -18.94
N TRP A 144 -12.22 4.48 -18.57
CA TRP A 144 -11.41 3.81 -17.56
C TRP A 144 -9.94 3.66 -18.00
N ALA A 145 -9.69 3.25 -19.25
CA ALA A 145 -8.32 3.10 -19.78
C ALA A 145 -7.57 4.44 -19.89
N ILE A 146 -8.28 5.52 -20.25
CA ILE A 146 -7.75 6.90 -20.27
C ILE A 146 -7.32 7.32 -18.86
N LEU A 147 -8.20 7.16 -17.87
CA LEU A 147 -7.94 7.60 -16.49
C LEU A 147 -6.91 6.73 -15.72
N ARG A 148 -6.54 5.57 -16.27
CA ARG A 148 -5.55 4.64 -15.70
C ARG A 148 -4.18 4.70 -16.38
N HIS A 149 -3.94 5.70 -17.23
CA HIS A 149 -2.71 5.83 -18.00
C HIS A 149 -2.43 4.68 -18.99
N GLN A 150 -3.44 3.88 -19.33
CA GLN A 150 -3.26 2.70 -20.17
C GLN A 150 -3.42 3.00 -21.67
N ARG A 151 -4.16 4.07 -22.02
CA ARG A 151 -4.39 4.46 -23.41
C ARG A 151 -4.77 5.94 -23.51
N LEU A 152 -4.39 6.60 -24.60
CA LEU A 152 -4.93 7.92 -24.95
C LEU A 152 -6.25 7.80 -25.73
N PRO A 153 -7.08 8.86 -25.77
CA PRO A 153 -8.21 8.94 -26.69
C PRO A 153 -7.75 8.61 -28.12
N ALA A 154 -8.43 7.68 -28.77
CA ALA A 154 -7.97 7.10 -30.04
C ALA A 154 -8.31 8.00 -31.24
N SER A 155 -9.24 8.93 -31.08
CA SER A 155 -9.68 9.86 -32.11
C SER A 155 -9.96 11.25 -31.52
N PRO A 156 -9.99 12.30 -32.35
CA PRO A 156 -10.39 13.64 -31.92
C PRO A 156 -11.79 13.64 -31.28
N GLY A 157 -12.71 12.82 -31.79
CA GLY A 157 -14.05 12.70 -31.23
C GLY A 157 -14.09 12.03 -29.85
N GLN A 158 -13.24 11.04 -29.59
CA GLN A 158 -13.10 10.48 -28.24
C GLN A 158 -12.51 11.50 -27.26
N MET A 159 -11.59 12.34 -27.73
CA MET A 159 -11.00 13.41 -26.94
C MET A 159 -12.04 14.48 -26.59
N ALA A 160 -12.80 14.95 -27.59
CA ALA A 160 -13.86 15.93 -27.38
C ALA A 160 -14.99 15.38 -26.48
N ALA A 161 -15.38 14.12 -26.65
CA ALA A 161 -16.34 13.46 -25.76
C ALA A 161 -15.87 13.39 -24.31
N PHE A 162 -14.58 13.13 -24.07
CA PHE A 162 -14.00 13.13 -22.72
C PHE A 162 -13.98 14.54 -22.11
N LEU A 163 -13.56 15.56 -22.86
CA LEU A 163 -13.52 16.95 -22.40
C LEU A 163 -14.90 17.49 -22.04
N ARG A 164 -15.92 17.21 -22.87
CA ARG A 164 -17.34 17.50 -22.54
C ARG A 164 -17.80 16.74 -21.29
N GLY A 165 -17.35 15.50 -21.14
CA GLY A 165 -17.59 14.68 -19.96
C GLY A 165 -17.03 15.27 -18.66
N CYS A 166 -15.98 16.08 -18.76
CA CYS A 166 -15.34 16.82 -17.68
C CYS A 166 -15.79 18.30 -17.59
N ASP A 167 -16.88 18.68 -18.27
CA ASP A 167 -17.46 20.03 -18.24
C ASP A 167 -16.52 21.15 -18.73
N ILE A 168 -15.60 20.84 -19.67
CA ILE A 168 -14.74 21.84 -20.33
C ILE A 168 -15.51 22.55 -21.45
N ALA A 169 -15.55 23.88 -21.40
CA ALA A 169 -16.24 24.72 -22.37
C ALA A 169 -15.71 24.52 -23.80
N GLU A 170 -16.60 24.57 -24.79
CA GLU A 170 -16.28 24.31 -26.20
C GLU A 170 -15.17 25.23 -26.75
N GLU A 171 -15.15 26.49 -26.30
CA GLU A 171 -14.12 27.49 -26.61
C GLU A 171 -12.70 27.06 -26.19
N GLN A 172 -12.58 26.26 -25.13
CA GLN A 172 -11.30 25.75 -24.62
C GLN A 172 -10.90 24.41 -25.25
N GLN A 173 -11.82 23.68 -25.90
CA GLN A 173 -11.54 22.34 -26.43
C GLN A 173 -10.57 22.38 -27.61
N GLY A 174 -10.50 23.49 -28.36
CA GLY A 174 -9.59 23.64 -29.50
C GLY A 174 -8.11 23.53 -29.12
N SER A 175 -7.71 24.13 -27.99
CA SER A 175 -6.31 24.07 -27.52
C SER A 175 -5.93 22.66 -27.02
N TRP A 176 -6.88 21.94 -26.42
CA TRP A 176 -6.72 20.54 -26.00
C TRP A 176 -6.65 19.56 -27.17
N LEU A 177 -7.42 19.78 -28.24
CA LEU A 177 -7.33 18.99 -29.47
C LEU A 177 -6.00 19.24 -30.20
N ALA A 178 -5.47 20.46 -30.15
CA ALA A 178 -4.13 20.76 -30.65
C ALA A 178 -3.04 20.06 -29.83
N ALA A 179 -3.17 20.03 -28.49
CA ALA A 179 -2.28 19.27 -27.61
C ALA A 179 -2.30 17.77 -27.91
N TRP A 180 -3.49 17.20 -28.10
CA TRP A 180 -3.67 15.81 -28.50
C TRP A 180 -2.98 15.50 -29.84
N ASN A 181 -3.14 16.38 -30.83
CA ASN A 181 -2.50 16.23 -32.13
C ASN A 181 -0.97 16.29 -32.04
N ARG A 182 -0.39 17.17 -31.21
CA ARG A 182 1.07 17.23 -31.00
C ARG A 182 1.61 15.98 -30.31
N ALA A 183 0.91 15.51 -29.27
CA ALA A 183 1.29 14.28 -28.55
C ALA A 183 1.19 13.03 -29.42
N LYS A 184 0.20 12.95 -30.33
CA LYS A 184 -0.01 11.82 -31.25
C LYS A 184 0.79 11.88 -32.54
N ARG A 185 1.21 13.08 -32.96
CA ARG A 185 2.05 13.33 -34.14
C ARG A 185 3.19 14.25 -33.72
N PRO A 186 4.32 13.72 -33.21
CA PRO A 186 5.49 14.55 -32.95
C PRO A 186 5.89 15.21 -34.27
N GLN A 187 5.75 16.53 -34.37
CA GLN A 187 6.16 17.27 -35.56
C GLN A 187 7.67 17.14 -35.72
N ALA A 188 8.13 16.84 -36.95
CA ALA A 188 9.50 17.10 -37.33
C ALA A 188 9.74 18.61 -37.23
N MET A 189 10.78 19.01 -36.49
CA MET A 189 11.22 20.39 -36.35
C MET A 189 11.35 21.06 -37.73
N PRO A 190 10.65 22.17 -38.02
CA PRO A 190 10.96 23.01 -39.17
C PRO A 190 12.34 23.65 -38.96
N GLY A 191 13.15 23.59 -40.01
CA GLY A 191 14.54 24.04 -40.00
C GLY A 191 14.72 25.55 -39.78
N SER A 192 15.87 25.85 -39.18
CA SER A 192 16.75 27.00 -39.41
C SER A 192 16.12 28.37 -39.72
N LEU A 193 16.32 29.32 -38.81
CA LEU A 193 16.69 30.68 -39.20
C LEU A 193 17.91 31.13 -38.38
N HIS A 194 18.90 31.56 -39.17
CA HIS A 194 20.23 32.07 -38.83
C HIS A 194 20.23 33.25 -37.85
N LEU A 195 21.34 33.41 -37.12
CA LEU A 195 22.09 34.66 -36.82
C LEU A 195 23.38 34.21 -36.07
N SER A 196 24.47 33.88 -36.77
CA SER A 196 25.60 34.75 -37.18
C SER A 196 26.54 35.20 -36.04
N GLY A 197 27.77 34.66 -36.06
CA GLY A 197 29.00 35.24 -35.50
C GLY A 197 29.18 35.12 -33.97
N ALA A 198 30.33 34.76 -33.41
CA ALA A 198 31.67 34.53 -33.94
C ALA A 198 32.50 33.71 -32.92
N CYS A 199 33.58 33.12 -33.44
CA CYS A 199 34.75 32.45 -32.85
C CYS A 199 35.05 32.63 -31.35
N GLY A 200 35.65 31.66 -30.65
CA GLY A 200 36.25 30.43 -31.15
C GLY A 200 36.99 29.60 -30.11
N SER A 201 37.49 28.45 -30.60
CA SER A 201 38.64 27.63 -30.14
C SER A 201 38.64 27.14 -28.68
N HIS A 202 38.75 25.86 -28.31
CA HIS A 202 39.28 24.64 -28.94
C HIS A 202 38.46 23.44 -28.43
N ALA A 203 37.91 22.61 -29.33
CA ALA A 203 38.49 21.34 -29.79
C ALA A 203 38.67 20.31 -28.64
N VAL A 204 37.69 19.45 -28.34
CA VAL A 204 37.24 18.25 -29.09
C VAL A 204 38.16 17.05 -28.91
N SER A 205 37.58 15.95 -28.37
CA SER A 205 37.67 14.56 -28.88
C SER A 205 37.74 13.54 -27.73
N ARG A 206 37.00 12.43 -27.70
CA ARG A 206 36.44 11.62 -28.78
C ARG A 206 35.08 11.00 -28.39
N ARG A 207 34.12 11.18 -29.29
CA ARG A 207 33.02 10.25 -29.61
C ARG A 207 33.56 9.07 -30.42
N TYR A 208 32.78 7.98 -30.47
CA TYR A 208 32.25 7.23 -31.65
C TYR A 208 31.88 5.82 -31.17
N ALA A 209 30.88 5.07 -31.64
CA ALA A 209 29.85 5.17 -32.68
C ALA A 209 28.83 4.06 -32.31
N ALA A 210 27.51 4.23 -32.41
CA ALA A 210 26.70 3.81 -33.56
C ALA A 210 27.14 2.50 -34.25
N ALA A 211 26.29 1.47 -34.21
CA ALA A 211 25.56 0.96 -35.38
C ALA A 211 24.98 -0.45 -35.11
N CYS A 212 23.66 -0.60 -35.24
CA CYS A 212 23.02 -1.53 -36.20
C CYS A 212 21.50 -1.56 -35.95
N LEU A 213 20.74 -1.10 -36.95
CA LEU A 213 19.32 -1.47 -37.16
C LEU A 213 19.22 -2.95 -37.57
N PRO A 214 18.07 -3.60 -37.36
CA PRO A 214 17.13 -3.85 -38.48
C PRO A 214 15.67 -3.52 -38.09
N ARG A 215 14.87 -2.83 -38.90
CA ARG A 215 14.03 -3.27 -40.05
C ARG A 215 12.99 -4.37 -39.73
N THR A 216 11.77 -4.04 -40.13
CA THR A 216 10.47 -4.68 -39.90
C THR A 216 10.23 -5.96 -40.72
N THR A 217 9.49 -6.94 -40.19
CA THR A 217 8.40 -7.67 -40.89
C THR A 217 7.54 -8.53 -39.95
N ARG A 218 6.21 -8.40 -40.11
CA ARG A 218 5.08 -9.36 -39.96
C ARG A 218 4.97 -10.35 -38.78
N ARG A 219 3.76 -10.28 -38.15
CA ARG A 219 2.91 -11.32 -37.53
C ARG A 219 3.59 -12.57 -36.96
N GLY A 220 3.42 -12.74 -35.65
CA GLY A 220 3.51 -14.03 -34.97
C GLY A 220 4.08 -13.86 -33.57
N THR A 221 3.23 -14.09 -32.56
CA THR A 221 3.57 -14.54 -31.21
C THR A 221 4.91 -14.06 -30.62
N ASP A 222 4.86 -13.07 -29.74
CA ASP A 222 5.75 -13.09 -28.58
C ASP A 222 5.15 -12.29 -27.42
N MET A 223 4.59 -13.00 -26.44
CA MET A 223 4.42 -12.47 -25.10
C MET A 223 5.82 -12.42 -24.49
N HIS A 224 6.31 -11.23 -24.17
CA HIS A 224 7.24 -10.91 -23.07
C HIS A 224 8.09 -9.70 -23.47
N ARG A 225 7.69 -8.54 -22.97
CA ARG A 225 8.57 -7.49 -22.44
C ARG A 225 7.70 -6.31 -22.05
N ASP A 226 7.20 -6.35 -20.82
CA ASP A 226 7.00 -5.12 -20.05
C ASP A 226 7.99 -5.19 -18.89
N GLY A 227 9.01 -4.33 -18.96
CA GLY A 227 9.95 -4.14 -17.87
C GLY A 227 9.21 -3.53 -16.69
N SER A 228 9.23 -4.24 -15.58
CA SER A 228 8.73 -3.83 -14.27
C SER A 228 9.11 -2.38 -13.94
N ALA A 229 8.11 -1.52 -13.74
CA ALA A 229 8.33 -0.27 -13.01
C ALA A 229 8.77 -0.64 -11.57
N PRO A 230 9.80 0.02 -11.00
CA PRO A 230 10.30 -0.34 -9.68
C PRO A 230 9.22 -0.16 -8.60
N PHE A 231 9.15 -1.12 -7.68
CA PHE A 231 8.34 -1.05 -6.46
C PHE A 231 8.62 0.27 -5.74
N ALA A 232 7.59 1.10 -5.53
CA ALA A 232 7.75 2.28 -4.69
C ALA A 232 8.08 1.81 -3.27
N VAL A 233 9.28 2.11 -2.79
CA VAL A 233 9.72 1.64 -1.48
C VAL A 233 9.07 2.51 -0.40
N PRO A 234 8.51 1.96 0.69
CA PRO A 234 7.93 2.78 1.74
C PRO A 234 8.93 3.78 2.32
N VAL A 235 8.48 4.97 2.72
CA VAL A 235 9.32 6.09 3.20
C VAL A 235 10.28 5.69 4.34
N TRP A 236 9.90 4.70 5.17
CA TRP A 236 10.74 4.22 6.27
C TRP A 236 11.86 3.25 5.86
N TRP A 237 11.87 2.73 4.63
CA TRP A 237 12.93 1.85 4.15
C TRP A 237 14.31 2.52 4.20
N GLU A 238 14.40 3.75 3.69
CA GLU A 238 15.66 4.49 3.65
C GLU A 238 16.19 4.73 5.06
N ALA A 239 15.30 5.05 6.01
CA ALA A 239 15.67 5.23 7.41
C ALA A 239 16.19 3.94 8.06
N ALA A 240 15.52 2.80 7.85
CA ALA A 240 15.99 1.52 8.38
C ALA A 240 17.30 1.05 7.73
N ARG A 241 17.47 1.29 6.42
CA ARG A 241 18.72 1.03 5.71
C ARG A 241 19.86 1.87 6.27
N TRP A 242 19.69 3.19 6.36
CA TRP A 242 20.71 4.08 6.94
C TRP A 242 21.04 3.75 8.39
N ALA A 243 20.04 3.36 9.18
CA ALA A 243 20.27 2.89 10.54
C ALA A 243 21.09 1.59 10.58
N SER A 244 20.81 0.63 9.69
CA SER A 244 21.62 -0.59 9.56
C SER A 244 23.05 -0.26 9.14
N ASP A 245 23.23 0.64 8.17
CA ASP A 245 24.55 1.10 7.73
C ASP A 245 25.33 1.73 8.89
N LEU A 246 24.70 2.62 9.66
CA LEU A 246 25.27 3.22 10.87
C LEU A 246 25.68 2.17 11.91
N VAL A 247 24.80 1.20 12.19
CA VAL A 247 25.12 0.08 13.10
C VAL A 247 26.35 -0.68 12.62
N GLY A 248 26.48 -0.91 11.31
CA GLY A 248 27.65 -1.60 10.75
C GLY A 248 28.95 -0.82 10.92
N VAL A 249 28.90 0.51 10.78
CA VAL A 249 30.08 1.37 11.01
C VAL A 249 30.45 1.42 12.49
N VAL A 250 29.46 1.44 13.39
CA VAL A 250 29.68 1.41 14.84
C VAL A 250 30.24 0.05 15.28
N ASP A 251 29.73 -1.05 14.74
CA ASP A 251 30.20 -2.42 15.04
C ASP A 251 31.62 -2.68 14.55
N ALA A 252 31.98 -2.12 13.39
CA ALA A 252 33.34 -2.19 12.87
C ALA A 252 34.33 -1.24 13.57
N ALA A 253 33.86 -0.35 14.45
CA ALA A 253 34.68 0.65 15.12
C ALA A 253 34.79 0.36 16.62
N ASP A 254 36.01 0.47 17.16
CA ASP A 254 36.25 0.44 18.61
C ASP A 254 35.98 1.82 19.23
N GLY A 255 34.73 2.30 19.06
CA GLY A 255 34.30 3.66 19.42
C GLY A 255 34.44 4.67 18.28
N ILE A 256 33.36 5.42 18.00
CA ILE A 256 33.36 6.45 16.95
C ILE A 256 32.57 7.69 17.36
N ASP A 257 33.11 8.89 17.12
CA ASP A 257 32.40 10.16 17.36
C ASP A 257 31.32 10.43 16.29
N THR A 258 30.33 11.25 16.63
CA THR A 258 29.18 11.54 15.74
C THR A 258 29.60 12.14 14.38
N ARG A 259 30.64 12.98 14.32
CA ARG A 259 31.06 13.61 13.05
C ARG A 259 31.77 12.61 12.15
N SER A 260 32.65 11.78 12.73
CA SER A 260 33.30 10.70 11.99
C SER A 260 32.29 9.67 11.49
N LEU A 261 31.28 9.35 12.30
CA LEU A 261 30.20 8.44 11.92
C LEU A 261 29.36 9.01 10.76
N ALA A 262 28.93 10.27 10.85
CA ALA A 262 28.17 10.96 9.80
C ALA A 262 28.93 10.95 8.46
N ARG A 263 30.22 11.28 8.50
CA ARG A 263 31.11 11.28 7.34
C ARG A 263 31.28 9.89 6.72
N ARG A 264 31.49 8.85 7.53
CA ARG A 264 31.65 7.46 7.05
C ARG A 264 30.35 6.88 6.47
N ALA A 265 29.20 7.24 7.04
CA ALA A 265 27.90 6.81 6.56
C ALA A 265 27.35 7.65 5.38
N GLY A 266 28.01 8.76 5.02
CA GLY A 266 27.55 9.67 3.97
C GLY A 266 26.27 10.43 4.34
N LEU A 267 26.04 10.68 5.63
CA LEU A 267 24.84 11.33 6.16
C LEU A 267 25.16 12.72 6.72
N SER A 268 24.15 13.60 6.77
CA SER A 268 24.26 14.87 7.50
C SER A 268 24.37 14.63 9.02
N LEU A 269 24.97 15.58 9.74
CA LEU A 269 25.11 15.48 11.20
C LEU A 269 23.75 15.38 11.91
N ASP A 270 22.77 16.16 11.46
CA ASP A 270 21.40 16.14 12.00
C ASP A 270 20.70 14.80 11.77
N SER A 271 20.84 14.21 10.57
CA SER A 271 20.26 12.90 10.27
C SER A 271 20.94 11.80 11.07
N THR A 272 22.26 11.87 11.22
CA THR A 272 23.04 10.95 12.05
C THR A 272 22.61 11.03 13.51
N THR A 273 22.45 12.24 14.06
CA THR A 273 22.01 12.47 15.45
C THR A 273 20.61 11.91 15.69
N ARG A 274 19.67 12.15 14.76
CA ARG A 274 18.30 11.59 14.87
C ARG A 274 18.28 10.07 14.79
N LEU A 275 19.06 9.46 13.90
CA LEU A 275 19.16 8.01 13.80
C LEU A 275 19.84 7.40 15.03
N LEU A 276 20.87 8.05 15.59
CA LEU A 276 21.52 7.63 16.83
C LEU A 276 20.56 7.68 18.02
N GLU A 277 19.73 8.71 18.13
CA GLU A 277 18.67 8.77 19.16
C GLU A 277 17.77 7.53 19.07
N TRP A 278 17.27 7.24 17.88
CA TRP A 278 16.43 6.07 17.66
C TRP A 278 17.16 4.74 17.93
N LEU A 279 18.39 4.58 17.46
CA LEU A 279 19.22 3.39 17.68
C LEU A 279 19.53 3.14 19.17
N ARG A 280 19.73 4.20 19.95
CA ARG A 280 19.88 4.11 21.41
C ARG A 280 18.60 3.64 22.10
N GLN A 281 17.44 4.14 21.69
CA GLN A 281 16.14 3.67 22.19
C GLN A 281 15.93 2.17 21.88
N GLN A 282 16.46 1.70 20.76
CA GLN A 282 16.45 0.27 20.40
C GLN A 282 17.58 -0.54 21.05
N GLN A 283 18.43 0.07 21.88
CA GLN A 283 19.60 -0.55 22.52
C GLN A 283 20.63 -1.14 21.54
N LEU A 284 20.64 -0.65 20.30
CA LEU A 284 21.57 -1.07 19.24
C LEU A 284 22.87 -0.28 19.27
N VAL A 285 22.86 0.92 19.85
CA VAL A 285 24.04 1.76 20.04
C VAL A 285 24.09 2.20 21.49
N ALA A 286 25.27 2.12 22.11
CA ALA A 286 25.60 2.77 23.37
C ALA A 286 26.44 4.02 23.11
N THR A 287 26.40 5.00 24.01
CA THR A 287 27.24 6.21 23.88
C THR A 287 27.93 6.47 25.21
N VAL A 288 29.26 6.53 25.18
CA VAL A 288 30.10 6.76 26.35
C VAL A 288 31.07 7.89 26.02
N ALA A 289 31.04 8.96 26.84
CA ALA A 289 31.90 10.14 26.66
C ALA A 289 31.88 10.74 25.24
N GLY A 290 30.75 10.67 24.53
CA GLY A 290 30.59 11.20 23.17
C GLY A 290 31.05 10.26 22.04
N ALA A 291 31.61 9.10 22.36
CA ALA A 291 31.88 8.04 21.40
C ALA A 291 30.73 7.00 21.39
N HIS A 292 30.42 6.48 20.22
CA HIS A 292 29.36 5.49 19.99
C HIS A 292 29.96 4.09 19.86
N PHE A 293 29.34 3.14 20.56
CA PHE A 293 29.73 1.73 20.62
C PHE A 293 28.52 0.84 20.30
N PRO A 294 28.74 -0.44 19.91
CA PRO A 294 27.66 -1.41 19.84
C PRO A 294 26.86 -1.46 21.14
N GLY A 295 25.54 -1.44 21.03
CA GLY A 295 24.66 -1.56 22.18
C GLY A 295 24.47 -3.02 22.62
N PRO A 296 23.88 -3.26 23.80
CA PRO A 296 23.72 -4.60 24.36
C PRO A 296 22.84 -5.52 23.50
N ALA A 297 21.98 -4.96 22.64
CA ALA A 297 21.20 -5.76 21.69
C ALA A 297 22.04 -6.39 20.56
N LEU A 298 23.33 -6.01 20.44
CA LEU A 298 24.30 -6.54 19.47
C LEU A 298 25.38 -7.43 20.10
N GLU A 299 25.43 -7.57 21.43
CA GLU A 299 26.42 -8.42 22.11
C GLU A 299 26.27 -9.91 21.71
N PRO A 300 27.37 -10.68 21.66
CA PRO A 300 27.44 -11.86 20.81
C PRO A 300 26.71 -13.06 21.43
N LEU A 301 25.58 -13.44 20.85
CA LEU A 301 25.00 -14.78 20.98
C LEU A 301 25.15 -15.55 19.67
N THR A 302 26.37 -15.86 19.23
CA THR A 302 26.71 -16.84 18.16
C THR A 302 26.08 -16.68 16.76
N ARG A 303 25.11 -15.76 16.57
CA ARG A 303 24.48 -15.27 15.33
C ARG A 303 23.84 -13.90 15.63
N PRO A 304 24.51 -12.77 15.38
CA PRO A 304 24.18 -11.47 15.99
C PRO A 304 22.77 -10.92 15.70
N GLY A 305 22.06 -11.34 14.64
CA GLY A 305 20.73 -10.76 14.35
C GLY A 305 19.50 -11.66 14.56
N ARG A 306 19.64 -12.99 14.74
CA ARG A 306 18.48 -13.86 14.99
C ARG A 306 17.80 -13.61 16.35
N PRO A 307 18.55 -13.36 17.44
CA PRO A 307 17.98 -12.94 18.72
C PRO A 307 17.31 -11.57 18.61
N LEU A 308 17.92 -10.63 17.88
CA LEU A 308 17.38 -9.28 17.67
C LEU A 308 16.01 -9.32 16.96
N LEU A 309 15.91 -10.08 15.87
CA LEU A 309 14.65 -10.25 15.14
C LEU A 309 13.57 -10.93 16.00
N SER A 310 13.94 -11.98 16.75
CA SER A 310 13.04 -12.66 17.69
C SER A 310 12.51 -11.69 18.76
N ASN A 311 13.40 -10.86 19.33
CA ASN A 311 13.05 -9.87 20.34
C ASN A 311 12.15 -8.76 19.76
N ALA A 312 12.43 -8.29 18.54
CA ALA A 312 11.59 -7.30 17.86
C ALA A 312 10.18 -7.85 17.59
N LEU A 313 10.07 -9.11 17.15
CA LEU A 313 8.78 -9.78 16.97
C LEU A 313 8.05 -10.01 18.29
N ALA A 314 8.76 -10.34 19.37
CA ALA A 314 8.16 -10.49 20.70
C ALA A 314 7.60 -9.16 21.23
N ARG A 315 8.34 -8.05 21.09
CA ARG A 315 7.85 -6.70 21.42
C ARG A 315 6.62 -6.34 20.60
N LEU A 316 6.64 -6.62 19.29
CA LEU A 316 5.49 -6.41 18.42
C LEU A 316 4.26 -7.21 18.87
N ARG A 317 4.44 -8.49 19.18
CA ARG A 317 3.38 -9.36 19.72
C ARG A 317 2.75 -8.73 20.95
N ASP A 318 3.57 -8.25 21.88
CA ASP A 318 3.10 -7.68 23.15
C ASP A 318 2.39 -6.33 22.95
N GLU A 319 2.91 -5.47 22.08
CA GLU A 319 2.31 -4.16 21.76
C GLU A 319 0.97 -4.26 21.01
N VAL A 320 0.85 -5.25 20.12
CA VAL A 320 -0.36 -5.47 19.33
C VAL A 320 -1.34 -6.38 20.07
N GLY A 321 -0.84 -7.24 20.96
CA GLY A 321 -1.60 -8.26 21.67
C GLY A 321 -2.16 -9.33 20.73
N ALA A 322 -1.35 -9.78 19.76
CA ALA A 322 -1.70 -10.76 18.72
C ALA A 322 -0.46 -11.60 18.35
N ALA A 323 -0.66 -12.83 17.87
CA ALA A 323 0.46 -13.58 17.30
C ALA A 323 0.90 -12.90 16.00
N VAL A 324 2.21 -12.86 15.74
CA VAL A 324 2.78 -12.13 14.61
C VAL A 324 3.77 -12.97 13.82
N TYR A 325 3.86 -12.68 12.52
CA TYR A 325 4.58 -13.48 11.54
C TYR A 325 5.33 -12.58 10.57
N LEU A 326 6.63 -12.81 10.42
CA LEU A 326 7.43 -12.27 9.33
C LEU A 326 7.45 -13.29 8.19
N SER A 327 7.11 -12.84 6.99
CA SER A 327 6.97 -13.71 5.81
C SER A 327 7.63 -13.12 4.58
N SER A 328 8.06 -13.99 3.67
CA SER A 328 8.60 -13.62 2.36
C SER A 328 8.07 -14.51 1.26
N TYR A 329 8.17 -14.02 0.02
CA TYR A 329 7.97 -14.80 -1.19
C TYR A 329 9.30 -14.96 -1.90
N THR A 330 9.80 -16.20 -1.97
CA THR A 330 11.13 -16.51 -2.48
C THR A 330 11.05 -17.82 -3.26
N ASP A 331 11.69 -17.88 -4.43
CA ASP A 331 11.64 -19.04 -5.34
C ASP A 331 10.22 -19.47 -5.74
N GLY A 332 9.31 -18.49 -5.89
CA GLY A 332 7.91 -18.77 -6.22
C GLY A 332 7.06 -19.26 -5.04
N GLU A 333 7.61 -19.32 -3.82
CA GLU A 333 6.99 -19.95 -2.66
C GLU A 333 6.83 -18.96 -1.49
N ILE A 334 5.73 -19.11 -0.75
CA ILE A 334 5.50 -18.35 0.50
C ILE A 334 6.25 -19.05 1.63
N ARG A 335 7.04 -18.28 2.39
CA ARG A 335 7.80 -18.76 3.57
C ARG A 335 7.56 -17.87 4.77
N VAL A 336 7.27 -18.46 5.93
CA VAL A 336 7.31 -17.77 7.22
C VAL A 336 8.75 -17.81 7.73
N ARG A 337 9.42 -16.66 7.80
CA ARG A 337 10.83 -16.55 8.24
C ARG A 337 10.95 -16.63 9.75
N ALA A 338 10.02 -15.99 10.47
CA ALA A 338 10.00 -15.95 11.92
C ALA A 338 8.58 -15.63 12.43
N SER A 339 8.29 -16.01 13.67
CA SER A 339 7.02 -15.72 14.32
C SER A 339 7.19 -15.51 15.82
N ALA A 340 6.28 -14.75 16.43
CA ALA A 340 6.17 -14.63 17.88
C ALA A 340 4.71 -14.81 18.32
N HIS A 341 4.52 -15.65 19.33
CA HIS A 341 3.23 -16.01 19.90
C HIS A 341 3.37 -16.27 21.40
N SER A 342 2.25 -16.32 22.13
CA SER A 342 2.19 -16.67 23.55
C SER A 342 0.82 -17.28 23.88
N GLU A 343 0.61 -17.70 25.13
CA GLU A 343 -0.71 -18.18 25.57
C GLU A 343 -1.79 -17.08 25.43
N ALA A 344 -1.46 -15.83 25.75
CA ALA A 344 -2.35 -14.68 25.57
C ALA A 344 -2.51 -14.24 24.10
N ALA A 345 -1.60 -14.67 23.22
CA ALA A 345 -1.57 -14.36 21.80
C ALA A 345 -1.27 -15.64 21.00
N PRO A 346 -2.22 -16.58 20.94
CA PRO A 346 -1.99 -17.91 20.36
C PRO A 346 -1.80 -17.82 18.84
N PRO A 347 -0.98 -18.70 18.25
CA PRO A 347 -0.81 -18.72 16.81
C PRO A 347 -2.08 -19.21 16.11
N ALA A 348 -2.28 -18.75 14.87
CA ALA A 348 -3.22 -19.40 13.96
C ALA A 348 -2.76 -20.82 13.63
N GLU A 349 -3.70 -21.75 13.59
CA GLU A 349 -3.47 -23.13 13.16
C GLU A 349 -3.16 -23.19 11.64
N GLU A 350 -2.00 -23.74 11.28
CA GLU A 350 -1.62 -23.98 9.88
C GLU A 350 -2.18 -25.32 9.39
N TRP A 351 -3.51 -25.42 9.26
CA TRP A 351 -4.16 -26.64 8.76
C TRP A 351 -3.99 -26.86 7.25
N VAL A 352 -3.71 -25.81 6.48
CA VAL A 352 -3.22 -25.88 5.09
C VAL A 352 -1.98 -25.01 4.96
N ALA A 353 -0.89 -25.60 4.47
CA ALA A 353 0.38 -24.91 4.33
C ALA A 353 0.24 -23.52 3.66
N PHE A 354 0.87 -22.48 4.21
CA PHE A 354 0.74 -21.11 3.69
C PHE A 354 1.13 -20.96 2.23
N ARG A 355 2.07 -21.79 1.74
CA ARG A 355 2.44 -21.87 0.32
C ARG A 355 1.27 -22.21 -0.60
N ALA A 356 0.37 -23.08 -0.16
CA ALA A 356 -0.77 -23.57 -0.93
C ALA A 356 -2.07 -22.80 -0.65
N SER A 357 -2.05 -21.89 0.34
CA SER A 357 -3.21 -21.10 0.77
C SER A 357 -3.00 -19.60 0.57
N GLY A 358 -2.16 -19.24 -0.42
CA GLY A 358 -1.80 -17.86 -0.71
C GLY A 358 -3.00 -16.94 -0.99
N HIS A 359 -4.02 -17.47 -1.67
CA HIS A 359 -5.27 -16.78 -2.00
C HIS A 359 -6.16 -16.48 -0.80
N ALA A 360 -6.04 -17.26 0.28
CA ALA A 360 -6.95 -17.20 1.42
C ALA A 360 -6.30 -16.57 2.66
N SER A 361 -5.00 -16.80 2.88
CA SER A 361 -4.27 -16.30 4.05
C SER A 361 -3.93 -14.82 3.93
N ALA A 362 -3.86 -14.10 5.06
CA ALA A 362 -3.45 -12.68 5.04
C ALA A 362 -1.99 -12.52 4.59
N ILE A 363 -1.11 -13.44 5.03
CA ILE A 363 0.30 -13.54 4.59
C ILE A 363 0.35 -13.64 3.07
N GLY A 364 -0.32 -14.65 2.52
CA GLY A 364 -0.32 -14.90 1.08
C GLY A 364 -0.84 -13.72 0.30
N LYS A 365 -1.99 -13.17 0.68
CA LYS A 365 -2.56 -12.00 -0.01
C LYS A 365 -1.64 -10.79 0.03
N SER A 366 -0.98 -10.51 1.16
CA SER A 366 0.00 -9.42 1.27
C SER A 366 1.21 -9.61 0.34
N LEU A 367 1.71 -10.83 0.22
CA LEU A 367 2.83 -11.15 -0.65
C LEU A 367 2.41 -11.14 -2.13
N LEU A 368 1.27 -11.73 -2.48
CA LEU A 368 0.76 -11.74 -3.85
C LEU A 368 0.38 -10.35 -4.35
N ALA A 369 -0.11 -9.46 -3.48
CA ALA A 369 -0.34 -8.06 -3.83
C ALA A 369 0.94 -7.34 -4.27
N GLN A 370 2.11 -7.81 -3.82
CA GLN A 370 3.41 -7.27 -4.21
C GLN A 370 3.95 -7.86 -5.53
N LEU A 371 3.33 -8.90 -6.08
CA LEU A 371 3.75 -9.50 -7.34
C LEU A 371 3.11 -8.79 -8.53
N ASP A 372 3.77 -8.85 -9.68
CA ASP A 372 3.15 -8.48 -10.96
C ASP A 372 2.10 -9.52 -11.40
N GLY A 373 1.34 -9.19 -12.44
CA GLY A 373 0.27 -10.07 -12.92
C GLY A 373 0.76 -11.45 -13.37
N ALA A 374 1.96 -11.56 -13.93
CA ALA A 374 2.51 -12.82 -14.42
C ALA A 374 2.92 -13.73 -13.26
N ALA A 375 3.63 -13.20 -12.27
CA ALA A 375 4.04 -13.95 -11.08
C ALA A 375 2.84 -14.34 -10.20
N ARG A 376 1.79 -13.51 -10.13
CA ARG A 376 0.53 -13.88 -9.49
C ARG A 376 -0.13 -15.07 -10.19
N MET A 377 -0.16 -15.06 -11.52
CA MET A 377 -0.76 -16.14 -12.31
C MET A 377 0.07 -17.44 -12.20
N ASP A 378 1.39 -17.34 -12.26
CA ASP A 378 2.30 -18.46 -12.05
C ASP A 378 2.06 -19.11 -10.68
N HIS A 379 1.98 -18.32 -9.62
CA HIS A 379 1.66 -18.82 -8.28
C HIS A 379 0.32 -19.57 -8.24
N LEU A 380 -0.75 -19.00 -8.81
CA LEU A 380 -2.07 -19.64 -8.84
C LEU A 380 -2.13 -20.88 -9.74
N SER A 381 -1.24 -21.01 -10.72
CA SER A 381 -1.13 -22.21 -11.54
C SER A 381 -0.55 -23.39 -10.76
N ARG A 382 0.45 -23.12 -9.89
CA ARG A 382 1.09 -24.10 -9.01
C ARG A 382 0.25 -24.39 -7.76
N HIS A 383 -0.43 -23.36 -7.25
CA HIS A 383 -1.26 -23.40 -6.04
C HIS A 383 -2.67 -22.86 -6.33
N PRO A 384 -3.56 -23.69 -6.93
CA PRO A 384 -4.91 -23.25 -7.29
C PRO A 384 -5.73 -22.77 -6.09
N ALA A 385 -6.59 -21.78 -6.31
CA ALA A 385 -7.43 -21.19 -5.29
C ALA A 385 -8.57 -22.14 -4.84
N ILE A 386 -8.25 -23.10 -3.98
CA ILE A 386 -9.21 -24.07 -3.42
C ILE A 386 -10.11 -23.44 -2.35
N ARG A 387 -11.34 -23.91 -2.23
CA ARG A 387 -12.26 -23.44 -1.18
C ARG A 387 -11.86 -24.02 0.18
N LEU A 388 -11.43 -23.16 1.11
CA LEU A 388 -11.05 -23.53 2.47
C LEU A 388 -12.20 -23.33 3.47
N THR A 389 -13.01 -22.29 3.24
CA THR A 389 -14.21 -21.94 3.99
C THR A 389 -15.29 -21.42 3.03
N GLU A 390 -16.47 -21.11 3.55
CA GLU A 390 -17.54 -20.48 2.75
C GLU A 390 -17.15 -19.10 2.19
N ARG A 391 -16.17 -18.43 2.82
CA ARG A 391 -15.76 -17.05 2.48
C ARG A 391 -14.51 -17.00 1.59
N THR A 392 -13.85 -18.13 1.35
CA THR A 392 -12.65 -18.17 0.52
C THR A 392 -12.92 -17.65 -0.90
N ILE A 393 -12.10 -16.70 -1.34
CA ILE A 393 -12.12 -16.23 -2.72
C ILE A 393 -11.46 -17.29 -3.60
N THR A 394 -12.25 -17.92 -4.46
CA THR A 394 -11.81 -19.01 -5.35
C THR A 394 -11.66 -18.58 -6.81
N ASP A 395 -12.18 -17.41 -7.15
CA ASP A 395 -12.12 -16.81 -8.48
C ASP A 395 -10.86 -15.92 -8.60
N PRO A 396 -9.91 -16.25 -9.50
CA PRO A 396 -8.66 -15.49 -9.64
C PRO A 396 -8.85 -14.01 -9.97
N LEU A 397 -9.86 -13.66 -10.77
CA LEU A 397 -10.12 -12.26 -11.12
C LEU A 397 -10.60 -11.48 -9.89
N LYS A 398 -11.52 -12.08 -9.12
CA LYS A 398 -12.00 -11.48 -7.85
C LYS A 398 -10.89 -11.39 -6.83
N LEU A 399 -9.97 -12.35 -6.81
CA LEU A 399 -8.79 -12.30 -5.94
C LEU A 399 -7.92 -11.12 -6.33
N PHE A 400 -7.55 -10.95 -7.60
CA PHE A 400 -6.71 -9.83 -8.02
C PHE A 400 -7.39 -8.47 -7.77
N GLU A 401 -8.68 -8.33 -8.07
CA GLU A 401 -9.45 -7.15 -7.69
C GLU A 401 -9.43 -6.88 -6.18
N ASN A 402 -9.45 -7.93 -5.35
CA ASN A 402 -9.37 -7.81 -3.90
C ASN A 402 -7.97 -7.34 -3.46
N LEU A 403 -6.91 -7.94 -4.01
CA LEU A 403 -5.52 -7.57 -3.73
C LEU A 403 -5.25 -6.10 -4.09
N ASP A 404 -5.74 -5.65 -5.25
CA ASP A 404 -5.44 -4.34 -5.81
C ASP A 404 -6.28 -3.20 -5.19
N ARG A 405 -7.36 -3.53 -4.47
CA ARG A 405 -8.29 -2.54 -3.89
C ARG A 405 -7.61 -1.57 -2.90
N GLY A 406 -6.58 -2.04 -2.19
CA GLY A 406 -5.83 -1.25 -1.20
C GLY A 406 -4.63 -0.49 -1.77
N GLY A 407 -4.33 -0.63 -3.06
CA GLY A 407 -3.06 -0.19 -3.65
C GLY A 407 -1.88 -1.09 -3.26
N PRO A 408 -0.68 -0.86 -3.84
CA PRO A 408 0.49 -1.75 -3.70
C PRO A 408 1.02 -1.89 -2.27
N HIS A 409 0.65 -0.99 -1.35
CA HIS A 409 1.04 -1.02 0.05
C HIS A 409 -0.13 -1.16 1.03
N GLY A 410 -1.33 -1.46 0.52
CA GLY A 410 -2.53 -1.59 1.33
C GLY A 410 -2.48 -2.81 2.26
N PRO A 411 -3.04 -2.70 3.48
CA PRO A 411 -3.20 -3.86 4.36
C PRO A 411 -4.13 -4.90 3.70
N GLN A 412 -3.72 -6.17 3.77
CA GLN A 412 -4.50 -7.32 3.34
C GLN A 412 -5.11 -8.02 4.54
N PHE A 413 -6.32 -8.54 4.39
CA PHE A 413 -7.07 -9.15 5.49
C PHE A 413 -7.53 -10.54 5.10
N SER A 414 -7.47 -11.50 6.03
CA SER A 414 -8.14 -12.79 5.91
C SER A 414 -9.20 -12.86 7.00
N VAL A 415 -10.45 -12.53 6.65
CA VAL A 415 -11.57 -12.57 7.60
C VAL A 415 -12.41 -13.80 7.33
N LEU A 416 -12.07 -14.87 8.06
CA LEU A 416 -12.71 -16.18 7.96
C LEU A 416 -12.54 -16.84 6.57
N GLU A 417 -11.54 -16.42 5.80
CA GLU A 417 -11.28 -16.93 4.45
C GLU A 417 -10.37 -18.16 4.46
N TYR A 418 -9.36 -18.15 5.35
CA TYR A 418 -8.44 -19.26 5.56
C TYR A 418 -8.92 -20.24 6.64
N SER A 419 -9.44 -19.73 7.76
CA SER A 419 -9.92 -20.55 8.87
C SER A 419 -11.15 -19.89 9.52
N PRO A 420 -12.16 -20.65 9.95
CA PRO A 420 -13.30 -20.11 10.70
C PRO A 420 -12.93 -19.71 12.15
N GLN A 421 -11.75 -20.10 12.63
CA GLN A 421 -11.32 -19.87 14.02
C GLN A 421 -10.42 -18.65 14.19
N ALA A 422 -9.88 -18.10 13.09
CA ALA A 422 -8.91 -17.02 13.12
C ALA A 422 -9.25 -15.90 12.13
N VAL A 423 -8.86 -14.69 12.51
CA VAL A 423 -8.91 -13.51 11.64
C VAL A 423 -7.53 -12.88 11.61
N CYS A 424 -7.08 -12.51 10.41
CA CYS A 424 -5.70 -12.10 10.20
C CYS A 424 -5.63 -10.81 9.38
N ALA A 425 -4.55 -10.06 9.59
CA ALA A 425 -4.20 -8.89 8.79
C ALA A 425 -2.70 -8.95 8.47
N ALA A 426 -2.31 -8.38 7.34
CA ALA A 426 -0.93 -8.31 6.93
C ALA A 426 -0.65 -7.01 6.18
N VAL A 427 0.56 -6.49 6.33
CA VAL A 427 1.05 -5.32 5.58
C VAL A 427 2.38 -5.67 4.91
N PRO A 428 2.67 -5.11 3.73
CA PRO A 428 3.97 -5.25 3.11
C PRO A 428 5.04 -4.50 3.92
N LEU A 429 6.22 -5.10 4.05
CA LEU A 429 7.37 -4.47 4.71
C LEU A 429 8.17 -3.59 3.73
N GLY A 430 8.08 -3.88 2.43
CA GLY A 430 8.64 -3.07 1.35
C GLY A 430 10.16 -3.08 1.28
N LEU A 431 10.77 -4.27 1.29
CA LEU A 431 12.19 -4.46 1.00
C LEU A 431 12.45 -4.31 -0.52
N PRO A 432 13.44 -3.52 -0.99
CA PRO A 432 13.79 -3.47 -2.40
C PRO A 432 14.21 -4.84 -2.92
N GLY A 433 13.61 -5.27 -4.03
CA GLY A 433 13.93 -6.56 -4.65
C GLY A 433 13.44 -7.78 -3.87
N GLU A 434 12.80 -7.61 -2.71
CA GLU A 434 12.23 -8.70 -1.94
C GLU A 434 10.74 -8.49 -1.67
N VAL A 435 9.98 -9.55 -1.84
CA VAL A 435 8.56 -9.57 -1.49
C VAL A 435 8.46 -10.08 -0.05
N CYS A 436 8.08 -9.19 0.85
CA CYS A 436 8.04 -9.46 2.29
C CYS A 436 6.85 -8.78 2.95
N GLY A 437 6.38 -9.35 4.05
CA GLY A 437 5.25 -8.81 4.78
C GLY A 437 5.25 -9.24 6.23
N ILE A 438 4.64 -8.41 7.06
CA ILE A 438 4.33 -8.77 8.43
C ILE A 438 2.84 -8.98 8.60
N ALA A 439 2.50 -10.06 9.28
CA ALA A 439 1.12 -10.43 9.55
C ALA A 439 0.87 -10.58 11.04
N LEU A 440 -0.39 -10.45 11.42
CA LEU A 440 -0.90 -10.80 12.73
C LEU A 440 -2.10 -11.74 12.61
N SER A 441 -2.32 -12.55 13.63
CA SER A 441 -3.53 -13.37 13.78
C SER A 441 -4.15 -13.18 15.15
N LEU A 442 -5.48 -13.17 15.16
CA LEU A 442 -6.30 -13.13 16.36
C LEU A 442 -7.33 -14.27 16.32
N PRO A 443 -7.69 -14.87 17.47
CA PRO A 443 -8.87 -15.71 17.56
C PRO A 443 -10.12 -14.96 17.07
N VAL A 444 -11.04 -15.65 16.40
CA VAL A 444 -12.23 -15.05 15.77
C VAL A 444 -13.08 -14.22 16.76
N GLN A 445 -13.12 -14.62 18.04
CA GLN A 445 -13.83 -13.92 19.11
C GLN A 445 -13.28 -12.49 19.32
N GLN A 446 -12.04 -12.24 18.94
CA GLN A 446 -11.36 -10.95 19.04
C GLN A 446 -11.43 -10.13 17.75
N TYR A 447 -12.25 -10.53 16.76
CA TYR A 447 -12.42 -9.82 15.48
C TYR A 447 -12.60 -8.29 15.58
N PRO A 448 -13.34 -7.72 16.54
CA PRO A 448 -13.46 -6.26 16.67
C PRO A 448 -12.11 -5.53 16.83
N ARG A 449 -11.08 -6.21 17.34
CA ARG A 449 -9.72 -5.65 17.53
C ARG A 449 -8.89 -5.65 16.24
N LEU A 450 -9.26 -6.41 15.22
CA LEU A 450 -8.43 -6.66 14.03
C LEU A 450 -7.98 -5.38 13.33
N LEU A 451 -8.89 -4.43 13.11
CA LEU A 451 -8.57 -3.17 12.45
C LEU A 451 -7.62 -2.30 13.29
N MET A 452 -7.82 -2.27 14.62
CA MET A 452 -6.95 -1.51 15.51
C MET A 452 -5.55 -2.11 15.56
N ALA A 453 -5.46 -3.44 15.62
CA ALA A 453 -4.21 -4.18 15.59
C ALA A 453 -3.47 -3.97 14.26
N ALA A 454 -4.17 -4.08 13.13
CA ALA A 454 -3.60 -3.88 11.79
C ALA A 454 -3.06 -2.46 11.57
N ARG A 455 -3.74 -1.43 12.12
CA ARG A 455 -3.29 -0.03 12.04
C ARG A 455 -1.98 0.25 12.79
N ARG A 456 -1.59 -0.61 13.74
CA ARG A 456 -0.32 -0.49 14.47
C ARG A 456 0.85 -1.07 13.70
N LEU A 457 0.63 -2.03 12.79
CA LEU A 457 1.72 -2.70 12.05
C LEU A 457 2.65 -1.72 11.30
N PRO A 458 2.16 -0.71 10.56
CA PRO A 458 3.03 0.21 9.82
C PRO A 458 3.98 1.02 10.73
N GLY A 459 3.52 1.43 11.92
CA GLY A 459 4.35 2.20 12.86
C GLY A 459 5.52 1.41 13.44
N LEU A 460 5.43 0.07 13.40
CA LEU A 460 6.40 -0.84 14.00
C LEU A 460 7.29 -1.52 12.95
N ALA A 461 6.88 -1.47 11.68
CA ALA A 461 7.64 -1.99 10.54
C ALA A 461 9.12 -1.52 10.47
N PRO A 462 9.49 -0.26 10.79
CA PRO A 462 10.89 0.18 10.68
C PRO A 462 11.85 -0.57 11.61
N ALA A 463 11.44 -0.87 12.85
CA ALA A 463 12.28 -1.59 13.82
C ALA A 463 12.50 -3.05 13.41
N LEU A 464 11.44 -3.69 12.89
CA LEU A 464 11.51 -5.06 12.38
C LEU A 464 12.32 -5.16 11.09
N LEU A 465 12.19 -4.16 10.22
CA LEU A 465 12.97 -4.03 9.02
C LEU A 465 14.46 -3.91 9.35
N LEU A 466 14.81 -3.04 10.29
CA LEU A 466 16.18 -2.91 10.79
C LEU A 466 16.69 -4.23 11.38
N ALA A 467 15.90 -4.89 12.24
CA ALA A 467 16.27 -6.17 12.83
C ALA A 467 16.47 -7.27 11.77
N SER A 468 15.63 -7.32 10.74
CA SER A 468 15.78 -8.24 9.60
C SER A 468 17.05 -7.94 8.82
N LEU A 469 17.31 -6.67 8.49
CA LEU A 469 18.51 -6.26 7.76
C LEU A 469 19.78 -6.58 8.51
N ILE A 470 19.79 -6.44 9.84
CA ILE A 470 20.92 -6.82 10.70
C ILE A 470 21.07 -8.35 10.75
N ALA A 471 19.96 -9.10 10.80
CA ALA A 471 19.96 -10.56 10.81
C ALA A 471 20.44 -11.19 9.49
N ASP A 472 20.14 -10.53 8.37
CA ASP A 472 20.49 -11.01 7.03
C ASP A 472 21.90 -10.53 6.59
N ARG A 473 22.65 -9.80 7.44
CA ARG A 473 24.04 -9.42 7.11
C ARG A 473 24.94 -10.65 7.01
N PRO A 474 25.75 -10.78 5.95
CA PRO A 474 26.81 -11.78 5.91
C PRO A 474 27.81 -11.49 7.04
N GLU A 475 28.31 -12.54 7.72
CA GLU A 475 29.36 -12.35 8.73
C GLU A 475 30.54 -11.60 8.12
N PRO A 476 31.17 -10.66 8.85
CA PRO A 476 32.48 -10.18 8.46
C PRO A 476 33.40 -11.39 8.43
N ALA A 477 33.88 -11.76 7.23
CA ALA A 477 34.88 -12.81 7.06
C ALA A 477 36.00 -12.55 8.06
N HIS A 478 36.19 -13.50 8.99
CA HIS A 478 37.09 -13.41 10.14
C HIS A 478 38.32 -12.53 9.88
N ALA A 479 38.25 -11.26 10.29
CA ALA A 479 39.45 -10.47 10.52
C ALA A 479 40.07 -11.04 11.80
N PHE A 480 41.06 -11.90 11.59
CA PHE A 480 42.09 -12.37 12.52
C PHE A 480 42.03 -11.67 13.90
N ARG A 481 41.28 -12.25 14.85
CA ARG A 481 41.46 -11.91 16.27
C ARG A 481 42.78 -12.54 16.69
N GLY A 482 43.87 -11.78 16.58
CA GLY A 482 45.11 -12.12 17.24
C GLY A 482 44.85 -12.29 18.74
N ARG A 483 45.03 -13.50 19.25
CA ARG A 483 45.23 -13.73 20.68
C ARG A 483 46.58 -13.10 21.07
N PRO A 484 46.68 -12.35 22.19
CA PRO A 484 47.93 -12.30 22.91
C PRO A 484 48.01 -13.58 23.75
N GLU A 485 48.80 -14.55 23.31
CA GLU A 485 49.27 -15.60 24.22
C GLU A 485 50.30 -15.02 25.18
N LEU A 486 50.13 -15.41 26.43
CA LEU A 486 50.93 -15.05 27.58
C LEU A 486 52.43 -15.27 27.37
N LEU A 487 53.20 -14.33 27.92
CA LEU A 487 54.39 -14.55 28.74
C LEU A 487 54.77 -16.03 28.99
N ALA A 488 55.85 -16.47 28.34
CA ALA A 488 56.78 -17.46 28.86
C ALA A 488 58.16 -17.26 28.19
N ALA A 489 58.97 -16.38 28.78
CA ALA A 489 60.44 -16.44 28.90
C ALA A 489 60.91 -15.24 29.72
#